data_AF-A0A8C8E6F2-F1
#
_entry.id   AF-A0A8C8E6F2-F1
#
_cell.length_a   1.000
_cell.length_b   1.000
_cell.length_c   1.000
_cell.angle_alpha   90.00
_cell.angle_beta   90.00
_cell.angle_gamma   90.00
#
_symmetry.space_group_name_H-M   'P 1'
#
loop_
_entity.id
_entity.type
_entity.pdbx_description
1 polymer ?
#
loop_
_entity_poly.entity_id
_entity_poly.type
_entity_poly.pdbx_seq_one_letter_code
_entity_poly.pdbx_strand_id
1 'polypeptide(L)'
;FALQPAPHSPADSCRLSRDPGPCSGMLSRFFYNSSSMACETFLYGGCLGNGNNFYSEKECLQYCGAPPFCICQTDGGGGRAASTQRPAGGCRQLPQHRRCLQQ
;
A
#
# COMPACT_ATOMS: atom_id res chain seq x y z
N PHE A 1 24.92 -10.38 -21.89
CA PHE A 1 24.35 -10.70 -20.56
C PHE A 1 23.24 -9.70 -20.29
N ALA A 2 22.00 -10.15 -20.21
CA ALA A 2 20.81 -9.29 -20.23
C ALA A 2 20.86 -8.22 -19.12
N LEU A 3 20.61 -6.96 -19.52
CA LEU A 3 20.21 -5.90 -18.59
C LEU A 3 18.85 -6.33 -18.02
N GLN A 4 18.87 -6.99 -16.88
CA GLN A 4 17.68 -7.10 -16.05
C GLN A 4 17.39 -5.67 -15.57
N PRO A 5 16.28 -5.02 -15.98
CA PRO A 5 15.92 -3.73 -15.42
C PRO A 5 15.79 -3.92 -13.91
N ALA A 6 16.28 -2.94 -13.15
CA ALA A 6 16.19 -2.93 -11.70
C ALA A 6 14.79 -3.34 -11.25
N PRO A 7 14.64 -4.10 -10.15
CA PRO A 7 13.33 -4.42 -9.61
C PRO A 7 12.54 -3.12 -9.54
N HIS A 8 11.41 -3.10 -10.23
CA HIS A 8 10.43 -2.03 -10.15
C HIS A 8 10.33 -1.62 -8.68
N SER A 9 10.56 -0.35 -8.39
CA SER A 9 10.61 0.10 -7.00
C SER A 9 9.29 -0.29 -6.33
N PRO A 10 9.25 -0.54 -5.01
CA PRO A 10 8.00 -0.89 -4.33
C PRO A 10 6.88 0.10 -4.69
N ALA A 11 7.23 1.40 -4.77
CA ALA A 11 6.32 2.45 -5.19
C ALA A 11 5.75 2.28 -6.60
N ASP A 12 6.50 1.74 -7.56
CA ASP A 12 6.03 1.51 -8.92
C ASP A 12 5.06 0.34 -8.99
N SER A 13 5.39 -0.80 -8.35
CA SER A 13 4.51 -1.98 -8.33
C SER A 13 3.18 -1.66 -7.68
N CYS A 14 3.20 -0.97 -6.53
CA CYS A 14 2.00 -0.70 -5.74
C CYS A 14 1.01 0.27 -6.41
N ARG A 15 1.42 0.94 -7.49
CA ARG A 15 0.56 1.84 -8.29
C ARG A 15 -0.05 1.14 -9.51
N LEU A 16 0.40 -0.07 -9.84
CA LEU A 16 -0.17 -0.84 -10.92
C LEU A 16 -1.56 -1.34 -10.54
N SER A 17 -2.44 -1.48 -11.53
CA SER A 17 -3.72 -2.17 -11.33
C SER A 17 -3.50 -3.67 -11.11
N ARG A 18 -4.46 -4.34 -10.47
CA ARG A 18 -4.47 -5.81 -10.46
C ARG A 18 -4.47 -6.36 -11.87
N ASP A 19 -3.68 -7.41 -12.11
CA ASP A 19 -3.57 -8.06 -13.41
C ASP A 19 -3.77 -9.58 -13.28
N PRO A 20 -4.92 -10.12 -13.71
CA PRO A 20 -5.17 -11.55 -13.73
C PRO A 20 -4.22 -12.32 -14.65
N GLY A 21 -3.64 -11.68 -15.66
CA GLY A 21 -2.92 -12.34 -16.74
C GLY A 21 -3.83 -13.20 -17.64
N PRO A 22 -3.26 -13.84 -18.68
CA PRO A 22 -4.02 -14.57 -19.70
C PRO A 22 -4.32 -16.03 -19.33
N CYS A 23 -3.63 -16.59 -18.32
CA CYS A 23 -3.88 -17.97 -17.88
C CYS A 23 -5.23 -18.09 -17.14
N SER A 24 -5.83 -19.28 -17.15
CA SER A 24 -7.17 -19.52 -16.57
C SER A 24 -7.16 -20.12 -15.17
N GLY A 25 -6.06 -19.97 -14.43
CA GLY A 25 -6.01 -20.35 -13.02
C GLY A 25 -6.94 -19.48 -12.16
N MET A 26 -7.38 -20.02 -11.02
CA MET A 26 -8.22 -19.30 -10.05
C MET A 26 -7.48 -19.18 -8.73
N LEU A 27 -6.34 -18.48 -8.74
CA LEU A 27 -5.51 -18.30 -7.56
C LEU A 27 -5.91 -17.02 -6.82
N SER A 28 -6.33 -17.14 -5.57
CA SER A 28 -6.58 -15.96 -4.73
C SER A 28 -5.26 -15.28 -4.37
N ARG A 29 -5.14 -13.99 -4.71
CA ARG A 29 -3.97 -13.15 -4.45
C ARG A 29 -4.40 -11.80 -3.91
N PHE A 30 -3.47 -11.06 -3.32
CA PHE A 30 -3.70 -9.70 -2.82
C PHE A 30 -3.04 -8.69 -3.76
N PHE A 31 -3.70 -7.55 -3.98
CA PHE A 31 -3.12 -6.38 -4.64
C PHE A 31 -3.39 -5.15 -3.77
N TYR A 32 -2.49 -4.19 -3.80
CA TYR A 32 -2.69 -2.91 -3.15
C TYR A 32 -3.57 -2.02 -4.01
N ASN A 33 -4.70 -1.60 -3.45
CA ASN A 33 -5.61 -0.65 -4.07
C ASN A 33 -5.32 0.75 -3.50
N SER A 34 -4.66 1.61 -4.27
CA SER A 34 -4.32 2.97 -3.82
C SER A 34 -5.54 3.87 -3.61
N SER A 35 -6.70 3.54 -4.19
CA SER A 35 -7.94 4.31 -4.00
C SER A 35 -8.58 4.04 -2.64
N SER A 36 -8.55 2.79 -2.17
CA SER A 36 -8.98 2.42 -0.81
C SER A 36 -7.84 2.46 0.21
N MET A 37 -6.60 2.57 -0.27
CA MET A 37 -5.32 2.32 0.40
C MET A 37 -5.35 1.08 1.31
N ALA A 38 -5.88 0.00 0.74
CA ALA A 38 -5.97 -1.30 1.38
C ALA A 38 -5.46 -2.39 0.44
N CYS A 39 -5.10 -3.54 1.01
CA CYS A 39 -4.77 -4.73 0.24
C CYS A 39 -6.04 -5.56 0.04
N GLU A 40 -6.48 -5.67 -1.21
CA GLU A 40 -7.71 -6.34 -1.60
C GLU A 40 -7.42 -7.65 -2.33
N THR A 41 -8.32 -8.62 -2.24
CA THR A 41 -8.18 -9.91 -2.94
C THR A 41 -8.60 -9.82 -4.40
N PHE A 42 -7.92 -10.54 -5.28
CA PHE A 42 -8.32 -10.75 -6.66
C PHE A 42 -7.97 -12.17 -7.14
N LEU A 43 -8.58 -12.59 -8.24
CA LEU A 43 -8.26 -13.86 -8.91
C LEU A 43 -7.12 -13.65 -9.91
N TYR A 44 -6.03 -14.36 -9.70
CA TYR A 44 -4.88 -14.42 -10.59
C TYR A 44 -4.90 -15.71 -11.41
N GLY A 45 -4.71 -15.55 -12.72
CA GLY A 45 -4.68 -16.59 -13.73
C GLY A 45 -3.50 -17.55 -13.61
N GLY A 46 -2.46 -17.18 -12.88
CA GLY A 46 -1.28 -18.02 -12.63
C GLY A 46 -0.08 -17.71 -13.53
N CYS A 47 -0.21 -16.83 -14.54
CA CYS A 47 0.92 -16.39 -15.36
C CYS A 47 0.79 -14.93 -15.83
N LEU A 48 1.93 -14.31 -16.18
CA LEU A 48 2.05 -13.01 -16.86
C LEU A 48 1.23 -11.86 -16.24
N GLY A 49 1.07 -11.83 -14.92
CA GLY A 49 0.57 -10.66 -14.20
C GLY A 49 1.65 -9.59 -13.98
N ASN A 50 1.44 -8.72 -13.00
CA ASN A 50 2.42 -7.70 -12.61
C ASN A 50 2.82 -7.79 -11.12
N GLY A 51 3.70 -6.87 -10.68
CA GLY A 51 4.26 -6.85 -9.33
C GLY A 51 3.29 -6.46 -8.21
N ASN A 52 2.08 -6.00 -8.51
CA ASN A 52 1.03 -5.75 -7.51
C ASN A 52 0.25 -7.05 -7.23
N ASN A 53 0.97 -8.09 -6.78
CA ASN A 53 0.44 -9.43 -6.61
C ASN A 53 1.18 -10.14 -5.48
N PHE A 54 0.50 -10.34 -4.35
CA PHE A 54 1.06 -10.87 -3.12
C PHE A 54 0.28 -12.10 -2.64
N TYR A 55 0.94 -12.99 -1.89
CA TYR A 55 0.30 -14.20 -1.37
C TYR A 55 -0.54 -13.93 -0.12
N SER A 56 -0.21 -12.88 0.62
CA SER A 56 -0.92 -12.51 1.84
C SER A 56 -1.16 -11.01 1.93
N GLU A 57 -2.21 -10.62 2.65
CA GLU A 57 -2.49 -9.24 2.98
C GLU A 57 -1.31 -8.59 3.72
N LYS A 58 -0.69 -9.31 4.66
CA LYS A 58 0.47 -8.84 5.42
C LYS A 58 1.64 -8.50 4.51
N GLU A 59 1.97 -9.37 3.56
CA GLU A 59 3.04 -9.14 2.59
C GLU A 59 2.73 -7.91 1.72
N CYS A 60 1.50 -7.81 1.22
CA CYS A 60 1.03 -6.66 0.46
C CYS A 60 1.16 -5.35 1.26
N LEU A 61 0.74 -5.33 2.52
CA LEU A 61 0.83 -4.14 3.38
C LEU A 61 2.27 -3.81 3.77
N GLN A 62 3.14 -4.80 3.95
CA GLN A 62 4.56 -4.56 4.21
C GLN A 62 5.28 -3.99 2.99
N TYR A 63 4.86 -4.40 1.79
CA TYR A 63 5.47 -3.98 0.53
C TYR A 63 4.91 -2.65 0.01
N CYS A 64 3.59 -2.46 0.11
CA CYS A 64 2.87 -1.32 -0.46
C CYS A 64 2.22 -0.39 0.56
N GLY A 65 1.90 -0.90 1.74
CA GLY A 65 1.36 -0.08 2.81
C GLY A 65 2.43 0.90 3.26
N ALA A 66 2.06 2.17 3.40
CA ALA A 66 2.87 3.07 4.19
C ALA A 66 3.02 2.45 5.60
N PRO A 67 4.20 2.49 6.22
CA PRO A 67 4.33 2.08 7.61
C PRO A 67 3.27 2.81 8.44
N PRO A 68 2.73 2.22 9.53
CA PRO A 68 1.72 2.86 10.37
C PRO A 68 2.22 4.09 11.14
N PHE A 69 3.16 4.86 10.59
CA PHE A 69 3.72 6.07 11.18
C PHE A 69 4.14 7.08 10.11
N CYS A 70 3.22 7.94 9.69
CA CYS A 70 3.57 9.34 9.45
C CYS A 70 3.35 10.08 10.77
N ILE A 71 4.39 10.17 11.60
CA ILE A 71 4.39 11.13 12.71
C ILE A 71 5.07 12.39 12.21
N CYS A 72 4.29 13.44 11.93
CA CYS A 72 4.82 14.80 11.85
C CYS A 72 4.57 15.46 13.21
N GLN A 73 5.56 15.41 14.10
CA GLN A 73 5.62 16.35 15.21
C GLN A 73 6.14 17.69 14.69
N THR A 74 5.45 18.77 15.00
CA THR A 74 6.12 20.04 15.33
C THR A 74 5.36 20.69 16.47
N ASP A 75 5.95 20.63 17.66
CA ASP A 75 5.66 21.55 18.74
C ASP A 75 6.06 22.95 18.28
N GLY A 76 5.07 23.83 18.06
CA GLY A 76 5.28 25.26 17.86
C GLY A 76 5.71 25.69 16.45
N GLY A 77 4.74 26.23 15.71
CA GLY A 77 5.01 27.30 14.74
C GLY A 77 5.30 26.89 13.29
N GLY A 78 4.24 26.57 12.55
CA GLY A 78 4.14 26.85 11.11
C GLY A 78 4.87 25.92 10.13
N GLY A 79 4.12 25.12 9.36
CA GLY A 79 4.63 24.57 8.10
C GLY A 79 3.89 23.36 7.53
N ARG A 80 3.11 23.60 6.47
CA ARG A 80 2.66 22.65 5.41
C ARG A 80 1.71 21.53 5.81
N ALA A 81 0.41 21.84 5.71
CA ALA A 81 -0.63 20.84 5.52
C ALA A 81 -0.44 20.16 4.15
N ALA A 82 0.01 18.91 4.14
CA ALA A 82 -0.25 18.03 3.01
C ALA A 82 -1.65 17.44 3.18
N SER A 83 -2.65 18.18 2.72
CA SER A 83 -3.84 17.60 2.10
C SER A 83 -3.32 16.65 1.00
N THR A 84 -3.83 15.45 0.78
CA THR A 84 -5.16 15.22 0.20
C THR A 84 -5.42 13.70 0.23
N GLN A 85 -6.65 13.32 0.57
CA GLN A 85 -7.25 11.97 0.59
C GLN A 85 -6.80 10.98 1.69
N ARG A 86 -7.82 10.57 2.47
CA ARG A 86 -7.80 9.62 3.57
C ARG A 86 -8.25 8.25 3.06
N PRO A 87 -7.59 7.14 3.38
CA PRO A 87 -8.17 5.83 3.20
C PRO A 87 -8.89 5.32 4.45
N ALA A 88 -9.65 4.26 4.24
CA ALA A 88 -10.42 3.56 5.27
C ALA A 88 -9.48 2.87 6.28
N GLY A 89 -9.03 3.62 7.29
CA GLY A 89 -8.24 3.08 8.40
C GLY A 89 -7.39 4.07 9.20
N GLY A 90 -7.38 5.38 8.89
CA GLY A 90 -6.59 6.38 9.61
C GLY A 90 -7.20 6.86 10.94
N CYS A 91 -6.34 7.10 11.95
CA CYS A 91 -6.70 7.59 13.28
C CYS A 91 -7.68 8.77 13.21
N ARG A 92 -8.90 8.59 13.76
CA ARG A 92 -9.82 9.71 13.97
C ARG A 92 -9.21 10.65 15.00
N GLN A 93 -9.03 11.91 14.63
CA GLN A 93 -8.90 12.99 15.60
C GLN A 93 -10.17 13.01 16.45
N LEU A 94 -10.15 12.39 17.64
CA LEU A 94 -11.08 12.78 18.69
C LEU A 94 -10.58 14.11 19.27
N PRO A 95 -11.44 15.12 19.43
CA PRO A 95 -11.04 16.48 19.81
C PRO A 95 -10.43 16.63 21.23
N GLN A 96 -10.13 15.54 21.95
CA GLN A 96 -9.81 15.58 23.39
C GLN A 96 -8.58 14.78 23.83
N HIS A 97 -7.91 13.96 23.00
CA HIS A 97 -6.75 13.17 23.49
C HIS A 97 -5.51 13.29 22.61
N ARG A 98 -4.61 14.17 23.04
CA ARG A 98 -3.22 14.26 22.59
C ARG A 98 -2.44 13.02 23.07
N ARG A 99 -1.67 12.43 22.15
CA ARG A 99 -0.51 11.51 22.32
C ARG A 99 -0.79 10.00 22.37
N CYS A 100 -0.26 9.30 21.37
CA CYS A 100 0.29 7.94 21.55
C CYS A 100 1.78 8.09 21.86
N LEU A 101 2.19 7.73 23.06
CA LEU A 101 3.59 7.51 23.44
C LEU A 101 3.83 5.99 23.42
N GLN A 102 4.92 5.56 22.79
CA GLN A 102 5.41 4.19 22.86
C GLN A 102 6.39 4.11 24.04
N GLN A 103 6.21 3.12 24.93
CA GLN A 103 7.25 2.72 25.89
C GLN A 103 8.35 1.93 25.17
#